data_AF-A0A816TUU0-F1
#
_entry.id   AF-A0A816TUU0-F1
#
_cell.length_a   1.000
_cell.length_b   1.000
_cell.length_c   1.000
_cell.angle_alpha   90.00
_cell.angle_beta   90.00
_cell.angle_gamma   90.00
#
_symmetry.space_group_name_H-M   'P 1'
#
loop_
_entity.id
_entity.type
_entity.pdbx_description
1 polymer ?
#
loop_
_entity_poly.entity_id
_entity_poly.type
_entity_poly.pdbx_seq_one_letter_code
_entity_poly.pdbx_strand_id
1 'polypeptide(L)'
;MIDFLCSHYQHPKDIEKICEFECRYDQMKPIQWYTKDWFLYRDLNQALREHDVIFSYSMRVFIKDLHQQITNCHAESKESTIFKVYRGLSIATATLDELKKKSGLLLSFNSFLSTTTNESVALIFGETPRDRPHMTTVLFEIKVDPSISTPAHYADISD
;
A
#
# COMPACT_ATOMS: atom_id res chain seq x y z
N MET A 1 5.85 18.79 -5.36
CA MET A 1 5.50 17.73 -4.40
C MET A 1 5.44 18.32 -3.00
N ILE A 2 6.56 18.87 -2.49
CA ILE A 2 6.60 19.45 -1.13
C ILE A 2 5.60 20.60 -0.96
N ASP A 3 5.54 21.58 -1.86
CA ASP A 3 4.56 22.68 -1.77
C ASP A 3 3.11 22.19 -1.68
N PHE A 4 2.78 21.15 -2.46
CA PHE A 4 1.47 20.51 -2.42
C PHE A 4 1.19 19.90 -1.05
N LEU A 5 2.14 19.15 -0.50
CA LEU A 5 2.03 18.55 0.84
C LEU A 5 1.86 19.64 1.91
N CYS A 6 2.65 20.71 1.88
CA CYS A 6 2.52 21.82 2.81
C CYS A 6 1.16 22.53 2.71
N SER A 7 0.56 22.58 1.52
CA SER A 7 -0.80 23.12 1.34
C SER A 7 -1.90 22.19 1.88
N HIS A 8 -1.65 20.88 1.83
CA HIS A 8 -2.61 19.83 2.18
C HIS A 8 -2.60 19.50 3.68
N TYR A 9 -1.44 19.56 4.32
CA TYR A 9 -1.29 19.32 5.76
C TYR A 9 -0.94 20.62 6.47
N GLN A 10 -1.80 21.08 7.37
CA GLN A 10 -1.63 22.35 8.07
C GLN A 10 -1.27 22.18 9.55
N HIS A 11 -1.33 20.96 10.07
CA HIS A 11 -0.99 20.70 11.47
C HIS A 11 0.53 20.75 11.68
N PRO A 12 1.05 21.41 12.73
CA PRO A 12 2.50 21.60 12.92
C PRO A 12 3.32 20.30 12.89
N LYS A 13 2.79 19.21 13.46
CA LYS A 13 3.43 17.89 13.44
C LYS A 13 3.56 17.30 12.03
N ASP A 14 2.63 17.60 11.13
CA ASP A 14 2.70 17.13 9.76
C ASP A 14 3.73 17.93 8.97
N ILE A 15 3.78 19.25 9.19
CA ILE A 15 4.81 20.13 8.61
C ILE A 15 6.21 19.68 9.00
N GLU A 16 6.45 19.38 10.29
CA GLU A 16 7.75 18.88 10.75
C GLU A 16 8.18 17.60 10.01
N LYS A 17 7.26 16.66 9.82
CA LYS A 17 7.53 15.44 9.05
C LYS A 17 7.73 15.73 7.57
N ILE A 18 7.00 16.69 6.98
CA ILE A 18 7.21 17.13 5.59
C ILE A 18 8.62 17.71 5.43
N CYS A 19 9.08 18.52 6.38
CA CYS A 19 10.45 19.02 6.40
C CYS A 19 11.48 17.89 6.56
N GLU A 20 11.22 16.88 7.40
CA GLU A 20 12.09 15.71 7.51
C GLU A 20 12.20 14.97 6.16
N PHE A 21 11.05 14.73 5.52
CA PHE A 21 10.97 14.07 4.23
C PHE A 21 11.69 14.83 3.14
N GLU A 22 11.51 16.14 3.05
CA GLU A 22 12.22 16.99 2.10
C GLU A 22 13.73 16.97 2.35
N CYS A 23 14.16 17.21 3.60
CA CYS A 23 15.58 17.31 3.94
C CYS A 23 16.33 15.98 3.79
N ARG A 24 15.63 14.85 3.95
CA ARG A 24 16.24 13.52 4.02
C ARG A 24 15.76 12.59 2.90
N TYR A 25 15.09 13.13 1.88
CA TYR A 25 14.48 12.34 0.81
C TYR A 25 15.49 11.34 0.22
N ASP A 26 16.64 11.85 -0.22
CA ASP A 26 17.70 11.06 -0.87
C ASP A 26 18.55 10.22 0.10
N GLN A 27 18.39 10.42 1.41
CA GLN A 27 19.13 9.67 2.44
C GLN A 27 18.50 8.31 2.75
N MET A 28 17.25 8.10 2.31
CA MET A 28 16.51 6.87 2.55
C MET A 28 15.90 6.36 1.25
N LYS A 29 15.67 5.05 1.21
CA LYS A 29 15.00 4.39 0.11
C LYS A 29 13.51 4.83 0.06
N PRO A 30 12.93 5.18 -1.10
CA PRO A 30 11.50 5.49 -1.24
C PRO A 30 10.54 4.51 -0.53
N ILE A 31 10.84 3.22 -0.53
CA ILE A 31 10.08 2.16 0.15
C ILE A 31 10.11 2.30 1.66
N GLN A 32 11.23 2.77 2.24
CA GLN A 32 11.32 3.06 3.67
C GLN A 32 10.48 4.28 4.04
N TRP A 33 10.43 5.30 3.17
CA TRP A 33 9.52 6.43 3.34
C TRP A 33 8.06 6.00 3.24
N TYR A 34 7.75 5.13 2.28
CA TYR A 34 6.42 4.61 2.06
C TYR A 34 5.90 3.80 3.25
N THR A 35 6.74 2.99 3.90
CA THR A 35 6.32 2.12 5.01
C THR A 35 6.46 2.72 6.40
N LYS A 36 7.03 3.93 6.54
CA LYS A 36 6.96 4.70 7.78
C LYS A 36 5.50 4.97 8.16
N ASP A 37 5.22 5.05 9.46
CA ASP A 37 3.91 5.40 10.01
C ASP A 37 3.60 6.89 9.79
N TRP A 38 3.27 7.22 8.54
CA TRP A 38 3.00 8.56 8.08
C TRP A 38 2.03 8.58 6.89
N PHE A 39 1.84 9.76 6.28
CA PHE A 39 0.84 9.98 5.25
C PHE A 39 1.10 9.19 3.97
N LEU A 40 2.36 8.83 3.66
CA LEU A 40 2.71 8.25 2.36
C LEU A 40 2.01 6.92 2.11
N TYR A 41 2.00 5.98 3.06
CA TYR A 41 1.23 4.74 2.90
C TYR A 41 -0.27 4.99 2.77
N ARG A 42 -0.82 5.81 3.68
CA ARG A 42 -2.27 5.99 3.84
C ARG A 42 -2.87 6.81 2.69
N ASP A 43 -2.35 8.01 2.50
CA ASP A 43 -2.95 9.05 1.66
C ASP A 43 -2.63 8.82 0.18
N LEU A 44 -1.43 8.29 -0.14
CA LEU A 44 -1.14 7.87 -1.52
C LEU A 44 -2.05 6.72 -1.94
N ASN A 45 -2.20 5.68 -1.12
CA ASN A 45 -3.07 4.57 -1.46
C ASN A 45 -4.54 4.98 -1.48
N GLN A 46 -4.96 5.95 -0.67
CA GLN A 46 -6.30 6.51 -0.74
C GLN A 46 -6.52 7.26 -2.06
N ALA A 47 -5.62 8.17 -2.41
CA ALA A 47 -5.68 8.91 -3.66
C ALA A 47 -5.75 7.99 -4.88
N LEU A 48 -4.97 6.90 -4.90
CA LEU A 48 -5.01 5.91 -5.97
C LEU A 48 -6.36 5.17 -6.04
N ARG A 49 -6.95 4.80 -4.89
CA ARG A 49 -8.25 4.13 -4.82
C ARG A 49 -9.41 5.03 -5.25
N GLU A 50 -9.34 6.30 -4.89
CA GLU A 50 -10.35 7.31 -5.18
C GLU A 50 -10.15 7.97 -6.55
N HIS A 51 -9.09 7.58 -7.27
CA HIS A 51 -8.69 8.18 -8.54
C HIS A 51 -8.49 9.71 -8.42
N ASP A 52 -7.95 10.18 -7.29
CA ASP A 52 -7.58 11.58 -7.11
C ASP A 52 -6.37 11.90 -8.00
N VAL A 53 -6.68 12.47 -9.16
CA VAL A 53 -5.70 12.85 -10.17
C VAL A 53 -4.78 13.96 -9.67
N ILE A 54 -5.29 14.90 -8.86
CA ILE A 54 -4.50 16.05 -8.37
C ILE A 54 -3.44 15.55 -7.39
N PHE A 55 -3.84 14.72 -6.42
CA PHE A 55 -2.91 14.14 -5.45
C PHE A 55 -1.92 13.20 -6.14
N SER A 56 -2.42 12.26 -6.96
CA SER A 56 -1.57 11.30 -7.68
C SER A 56 -0.56 11.99 -8.59
N TYR A 57 -0.98 13.04 -9.30
CA TYR A 57 -0.07 13.84 -10.13
C TYR A 57 0.93 14.62 -9.29
N SER A 58 0.51 15.21 -8.17
CA SER A 58 1.41 15.96 -7.28
C SER A 58 2.49 15.08 -6.65
N MET A 59 2.17 13.80 -6.42
CA MET A 59 3.06 12.76 -5.90
C MET A 59 3.77 11.93 -6.98
N ARG A 60 3.62 12.25 -8.27
CA ARG A 60 4.13 11.43 -9.40
C ARG A 60 5.62 11.08 -9.34
N VAL A 61 6.45 11.99 -8.81
CA VAL A 61 7.88 11.75 -8.65
C VAL A 61 8.11 10.64 -7.64
N PHE A 62 7.51 10.75 -6.46
CA PHE A 62 7.59 9.70 -5.43
C PHE A 62 6.99 8.37 -5.91
N ILE A 63 5.85 8.39 -6.61
CA ILE A 63 5.25 7.17 -7.18
C ILE A 63 6.22 6.47 -8.13
N LYS A 64 6.89 7.23 -9.00
CA LYS A 64 7.90 6.71 -9.93
C LYS A 64 9.07 6.11 -9.17
N ASP A 65 9.61 6.82 -8.18
CA ASP A 65 10.78 6.38 -7.41
C ASP A 65 10.47 5.12 -6.59
N LEU A 66 9.28 5.08 -5.97
CA LEU A 66 8.78 3.91 -5.24
C LEU A 66 8.61 2.70 -6.16
N HIS A 67 7.98 2.88 -7.34
CA HIS A 67 7.81 1.80 -8.30
C HIS A 67 9.14 1.28 -8.83
N GLN A 68 10.10 2.16 -9.14
CA GLN A 68 11.42 1.77 -9.59
C GLN A 68 12.15 0.97 -8.51
N GLN A 69 12.03 1.39 -7.26
CA GLN A 69 12.63 0.66 -6.14
C GLN A 69 12.03 -0.73 -5.97
N ILE A 70 10.70 -0.87 -5.99
CA ILE A 70 10.04 -2.18 -5.90
C ILE A 70 10.50 -3.08 -7.06
N THR A 71 10.62 -2.52 -8.26
CA THR A 71 11.09 -3.24 -9.45
C THR A 71 12.53 -3.74 -9.29
N ASN A 72 13.42 -2.90 -8.76
CA ASN A 72 14.81 -3.29 -8.51
C ASN A 72 14.90 -4.39 -7.45
N CYS A 73 14.18 -4.24 -6.33
CA CYS A 73 14.13 -5.28 -5.29
C CYS A 73 13.54 -6.59 -5.82
N HIS A 74 12.54 -6.52 -6.70
CA HIS A 74 11.96 -7.70 -7.33
C HIS A 74 12.97 -8.43 -8.21
N ALA A 75 13.75 -7.70 -9.01
CA ALA A 75 14.80 -8.28 -9.85
C ALA A 75 15.92 -8.94 -9.05
N GLU A 76 16.15 -8.50 -7.80
CA GLU A 76 17.10 -9.10 -6.87
C GLU A 76 16.51 -10.27 -6.06
N SER A 77 15.19 -10.49 -6.14
CA SER A 77 14.50 -11.56 -5.43
C SER A 77 14.95 -12.93 -5.95
N LYS A 78 15.18 -13.86 -5.01
CA LYS A 78 15.56 -15.26 -5.31
C LYS A 78 14.40 -16.23 -5.11
N GLU A 79 13.19 -15.71 -4.90
CA GLU A 79 12.01 -16.53 -4.71
C GLU A 79 11.73 -17.36 -5.97
N SER A 80 11.80 -18.67 -5.82
CA SER A 80 11.62 -19.64 -6.91
C SER A 80 10.46 -20.60 -6.63
N THR A 81 9.87 -20.51 -5.44
CA THR A 81 8.76 -21.36 -5.00
C THR A 81 7.52 -20.51 -4.78
N ILE A 82 6.35 -21.12 -5.00
CA ILE A 82 5.07 -20.49 -4.66
C ILE A 82 5.05 -20.20 -3.16
N PHE A 83 4.72 -18.96 -2.79
CA PHE A 83 4.60 -18.54 -1.41
C PHE A 83 3.25 -17.88 -1.15
N LYS A 84 2.90 -17.74 0.12
CA LYS A 84 1.66 -17.11 0.57
C LYS A 84 1.93 -15.83 1.31
N VAL A 85 1.11 -14.83 1.04
CA VAL A 85 1.06 -13.60 1.80
C VAL A 85 -0.39 -13.26 2.14
N TYR A 86 -0.56 -12.50 3.20
CA TYR A 86 -1.83 -12.13 3.77
C TYR A 86 -2.00 -10.61 3.78
N ARG A 87 -3.24 -10.16 3.56
CA ARG A 87 -3.63 -8.77 3.70
C ARG A 87 -4.97 -8.68 4.40
N GLY A 88 -5.01 -8.05 5.57
CA GLY A 88 -6.25 -7.70 6.23
C GLY A 88 -6.71 -6.31 5.83
N LEU A 89 -8.03 -6.14 5.73
CA LEU A 89 -8.68 -4.84 5.61
C LEU A 89 -10.10 -4.88 6.18
N SER A 90 -10.54 -3.74 6.68
CA SER A 90 -11.95 -3.50 7.00
C SER A 90 -12.63 -2.87 5.78
N ILE A 91 -13.65 -3.52 5.22
CA ILE A 91 -14.47 -2.98 4.11
C ILE A 91 -15.94 -2.96 4.47
N ALA A 92 -16.74 -2.18 3.74
CA ALA A 92 -18.18 -2.21 3.90
C ALA A 92 -18.72 -3.62 3.61
N THR A 93 -19.65 -4.11 4.43
CA THR A 93 -20.28 -5.42 4.24
C THR A 93 -20.92 -5.56 2.85
N ALA A 94 -21.50 -4.48 2.33
CA ALA A 94 -22.04 -4.44 0.96
C ALA A 94 -20.96 -4.69 -0.10
N THR A 95 -19.75 -4.13 0.07
CA THR A 95 -18.62 -4.38 -0.83
C THR A 95 -18.18 -5.84 -0.78
N LEU A 96 -18.17 -6.47 0.39
CA LEU A 96 -17.89 -7.91 0.52
C LEU A 96 -18.93 -8.75 -0.23
N ASP A 97 -20.21 -8.39 -0.14
CA ASP A 97 -21.26 -9.12 -0.83
C ASP A 97 -21.18 -8.97 -2.35
N GLU A 98 -20.72 -7.81 -2.85
CA GLU A 98 -20.39 -7.63 -4.28
C GLU A 98 -19.19 -8.48 -4.70
N LEU A 99 -18.14 -8.56 -3.88
CA LEU A 99 -16.98 -9.39 -4.16
C LEU A 99 -17.35 -10.88 -4.23
N LYS A 100 -18.19 -11.37 -3.31
CA LYS A 100 -18.69 -12.77 -3.31
C LYS A 100 -19.43 -13.12 -4.60
N LYS A 101 -20.24 -12.19 -5.14
CA LYS A 101 -20.97 -12.39 -6.41
C LYS A 101 -20.03 -12.48 -7.62
N LYS A 102 -18.80 -11.97 -7.51
CA LYS A 102 -17.78 -11.95 -8.58
C LYS A 102 -16.72 -13.05 -8.40
N SER A 103 -17.04 -14.11 -7.63
CA SER A 103 -16.13 -15.24 -7.44
C SER A 103 -15.71 -15.86 -8.78
N GLY A 104 -14.42 -16.17 -8.90
CA GLY A 104 -13.81 -16.68 -10.14
C GLY A 104 -13.38 -15.61 -11.15
N LEU A 105 -13.68 -14.33 -10.90
CA LEU A 105 -13.20 -13.22 -11.73
C LEU A 105 -11.89 -12.62 -11.18
N LEU A 106 -11.24 -11.81 -12.01
CA LEU A 106 -10.03 -11.07 -11.62
C LEU A 106 -10.38 -9.91 -10.68
N LEU A 107 -9.56 -9.74 -9.64
CA LEU A 107 -9.61 -8.61 -8.74
C LEU A 107 -8.39 -7.72 -8.99
N SER A 108 -8.64 -6.42 -9.22
CA SER A 108 -7.60 -5.41 -9.33
C SER A 108 -7.59 -4.52 -8.09
N PHE A 109 -6.41 -4.16 -7.63
CA PHE A 109 -6.23 -3.20 -6.54
C PHE A 109 -5.68 -1.89 -7.10
N ASN A 110 -6.41 -0.80 -6.90
CA ASN A 110 -5.99 0.53 -7.32
C ASN A 110 -5.15 1.18 -6.20
N SER A 111 -4.09 0.50 -5.77
CA SER A 111 -3.16 0.95 -4.73
C SER A 111 -1.92 0.07 -4.74
N PHE A 112 -0.83 0.54 -4.13
CA PHE A 112 0.27 -0.36 -3.78
C PHE A 112 -0.21 -1.35 -2.70
N LEU A 113 0.10 -2.65 -2.89
CA LEU A 113 -0.25 -3.67 -1.90
C LEU A 113 0.86 -3.80 -0.87
N SER A 114 0.47 -3.65 0.40
CA SER A 114 1.26 -4.12 1.53
C SER A 114 0.65 -5.42 2.05
N THR A 115 1.49 -6.43 2.21
CA THR A 115 1.13 -7.77 2.63
C THR A 115 2.14 -8.28 3.64
N THR A 116 1.83 -9.35 4.35
CA THR A 116 2.72 -9.99 5.32
C THR A 116 2.64 -11.51 5.18
N THR A 117 3.73 -12.22 5.46
CA THR A 117 3.71 -13.69 5.57
C THR A 117 3.07 -14.17 6.87
N ASN A 118 2.83 -13.27 7.83
CA ASN A 118 2.23 -13.57 9.13
C ASN A 118 0.74 -13.23 9.14
N GLU A 119 -0.11 -14.25 9.17
CA GLU A 119 -1.58 -14.11 9.18
C GLU A 119 -2.08 -13.24 10.35
N SER A 120 -1.53 -13.40 11.55
CA SER A 120 -1.93 -12.62 12.72
C SER A 120 -1.64 -11.13 12.55
N VAL A 121 -0.52 -10.78 11.90
CA VAL A 121 -0.21 -9.38 11.57
C VAL A 121 -1.22 -8.83 10.57
N ALA A 122 -1.61 -9.61 9.56
CA ALA A 122 -2.64 -9.20 8.61
C ALA A 122 -3.99 -8.95 9.30
N LEU A 123 -4.39 -9.81 10.24
CA LEU A 123 -5.63 -9.63 11.00
C LEU A 123 -5.66 -8.33 11.80
N ILE A 124 -4.53 -7.92 12.41
CA ILE A 124 -4.42 -6.63 13.12
C ILE A 124 -4.74 -5.45 12.18
N PHE A 125 -4.20 -5.45 10.95
CA PHE A 125 -4.51 -4.42 9.96
C PHE A 125 -5.96 -4.47 9.45
N GLY A 126 -6.62 -5.62 9.60
CA GLY A 126 -8.01 -5.81 9.23
C GLY A 126 -9.01 -5.45 10.34
N GLU A 127 -8.57 -5.19 11.58
CA GLU A 127 -9.47 -4.98 12.71
C GLU A 127 -10.46 -3.84 12.45
N THR A 128 -11.74 -4.17 12.61
CA THR A 128 -12.83 -3.21 12.45
C THR A 128 -13.22 -2.66 13.84
N PRO A 129 -13.22 -1.33 14.04
CA PRO A 129 -13.74 -0.74 15.27
C PRO A 129 -15.20 -1.14 15.56
N ARG A 130 -15.53 -1.40 16.84
CA ARG A 130 -16.86 -1.87 17.27
C ARG A 130 -18.00 -0.90 16.95
N ASP A 131 -17.70 0.37 16.74
CA ASP A 131 -18.65 1.44 16.39
C ASP A 131 -19.00 1.49 14.90
N ARG A 132 -18.47 0.57 14.07
CA ARG A 132 -18.73 0.51 12.63
C ARG A 132 -19.44 -0.80 12.23
N PRO A 133 -20.75 -0.96 12.55
CA PRO A 133 -21.47 -2.22 12.33
C PRO A 133 -21.66 -2.60 10.85
N HIS A 134 -21.47 -1.66 9.92
CA HIS A 134 -21.56 -1.90 8.48
C HIS A 134 -20.22 -2.24 7.82
N MET A 135 -19.18 -2.38 8.64
CA MET A 135 -17.85 -2.79 8.19
C MET A 135 -17.60 -4.24 8.58
N THR A 136 -16.79 -4.92 7.79
CA THR A 136 -16.41 -6.32 8.00
C THR A 136 -14.92 -6.47 7.71
N THR A 137 -14.23 -7.13 8.63
CA THR A 137 -12.84 -7.54 8.44
C THR A 137 -12.77 -8.64 7.39
N VAL A 138 -11.96 -8.42 6.37
CA VAL A 138 -11.66 -9.38 5.31
C VAL A 138 -10.16 -9.66 5.34
N LEU A 139 -9.83 -10.95 5.31
CA LEU A 139 -8.48 -11.45 5.17
C LEU A 139 -8.32 -12.02 3.76
N PHE A 140 -7.45 -11.42 2.96
CA PHE A 140 -7.03 -11.98 1.68
C PHE A 140 -5.84 -12.92 1.92
N GLU A 141 -5.99 -14.19 1.55
CA GLU A 141 -4.87 -15.11 1.30
C GLU A 141 -4.48 -14.99 -0.18
N ILE A 142 -3.25 -14.55 -0.44
CA ILE A 142 -2.72 -14.35 -1.79
C ILE A 142 -1.59 -15.34 -2.01
N LYS A 143 -1.74 -16.21 -3.02
CA LYS A 143 -0.69 -17.11 -3.48
C LYS A 143 0.09 -16.40 -4.59
N VAL A 144 1.39 -16.24 -4.39
CA VAL A 144 2.30 -15.65 -5.36
C VAL A 144 3.10 -16.77 -5.99
N ASP A 145 3.04 -16.87 -7.32
CA ASP A 145 3.81 -17.83 -8.10
C ASP A 145 4.88 -17.09 -8.91
N PRO A 146 6.16 -17.14 -8.49
CA PRO A 146 7.25 -16.46 -9.19
C PRO A 146 7.49 -16.95 -10.62
N SER A 147 6.98 -18.11 -11.00
CA SER A 147 7.13 -18.66 -12.36
C SER A 147 6.21 -17.98 -13.38
N ILE A 148 5.15 -17.30 -12.91
CA ILE A 148 4.21 -16.60 -13.78
C ILE A 148 4.80 -15.23 -14.13
N SER A 149 5.10 -15.02 -15.42
CA SER A 149 5.52 -13.70 -15.91
C SER A 149 4.36 -12.71 -15.76
N THR A 150 4.54 -11.70 -14.90
CA THR A 150 3.55 -10.67 -14.60
C THR A 150 4.24 -9.30 -14.49
N PRO A 151 3.58 -8.20 -14.86
CA PRO A 151 4.09 -6.85 -14.58
C PRO A 151 4.03 -6.47 -13.09
N ALA A 152 3.47 -7.33 -12.23
CA ALA A 152 3.36 -7.10 -10.79
C ALA A 152 4.68 -7.43 -10.08
N HIS A 153 5.52 -6.42 -9.87
CA HIS A 153 6.73 -6.53 -9.07
C HIS A 153 6.44 -6.42 -7.56
N TYR A 154 7.22 -7.12 -6.75
CA TYR A 154 7.14 -7.08 -5.29
C TYR A 154 8.51 -6.91 -4.66
N ALA A 155 8.54 -6.36 -3.45
CA ALA A 155 9.75 -6.26 -2.63
C ALA A 155 9.46 -6.90 -1.27
N ASP A 156 10.37 -7.76 -0.81
CA ASP A 156 10.42 -8.13 0.60
C ASP A 156 11.17 -7.05 1.36
N ILE A 157 10.57 -6.60 2.45
CA ILE A 157 11.10 -5.54 3.33
C ILE A 157 11.23 -6.04 4.78
N SER A 158 11.12 -7.35 4.96
CA SER A 158 11.38 -8.02 6.23
C SER A 158 12.90 -8.06 6.41
N ASP A 159 13.43 -7.14 7.23
CA ASP A 159 14.81 -7.20 7.73
C ASP A 159 14.91 -8.13 8.94
#